data_AF-A0A966WCG1-F1
#
_entry.id   AF-A0A966WCG1-F1
#
_cell.length_a   1.000
_cell.length_b   1.000
_cell.length_c   1.000
_cell.angle_alpha   90.00
_cell.angle_beta   90.00
_cell.angle_gamma   90.00
#
_symmetry.space_group_name_H-M   'P 1'
#
loop_
_entity.id
_entity.type
_entity.pdbx_description
1 polymer ?
#
loop_
_entity_poly.entity_id
_entity_poly.type
_entity_poly.pdbx_seq_one_letter_code
_entity_poly.pdbx_strand_id
1 'polypeptide(L)'
;MAYKKIESYDEATTKGLAESYREILTLIGEDADREGLLKTPERVAKAMQFLTQGQGHDPVEVIRGAIFTESVQEMVIVKDVEMYSLCEHHMIP
;
A
#
# COMPACT_ATOMS: atom_id res chain seq x y z
N MET A 1 1.34 -5.41 -27.97
CA MET A 1 1.68 -6.29 -26.83
C MET A 1 2.44 -5.45 -25.82
N ALA A 2 2.35 -5.60 -24.51
CA ALA A 2 1.54 -6.39 -23.59
C ALA A 2 1.55 -5.57 -22.27
N TYR A 3 0.56 -5.74 -21.41
CA TYR A 3 0.36 -5.04 -20.13
C TYR A 3 1.61 -4.40 -19.47
N LYS A 4 1.50 -3.14 -19.04
CA LYS A 4 2.53 -2.40 -18.31
C LYS A 4 2.00 -2.00 -16.93
N LYS A 5 2.57 -2.54 -15.86
CA LYS A 5 2.34 -2.06 -14.48
C LYS A 5 3.10 -0.75 -14.30
N ILE A 6 2.42 0.31 -13.89
CA ILE A 6 3.04 1.60 -13.53
C ILE A 6 2.74 1.81 -12.05
N GLU A 7 3.76 1.75 -11.21
CA GLU A 7 3.66 2.17 -9.82
C GLU A 7 3.94 3.68 -9.77
N SER A 8 2.98 4.43 -9.23
CA SER A 8 3.08 5.87 -9.06
C SER A 8 3.07 6.17 -7.57
N TYR A 9 4.12 6.83 -7.10
CA TYR A 9 4.23 7.32 -5.74
C TYR A 9 4.20 8.84 -5.77
N ASP A 10 3.56 9.45 -4.79
CA ASP A 10 3.61 10.89 -4.66
C ASP A 10 5.00 11.30 -4.14
N GLU A 11 5.74 12.07 -4.94
CA GLU A 11 7.13 12.43 -4.62
C GLU A 11 7.23 13.28 -3.35
N ALA A 12 6.28 14.19 -3.14
CA ALA A 12 6.24 15.05 -1.96
C ALA A 12 6.00 14.23 -0.69
N THR A 13 5.02 13.32 -0.71
CA THR A 13 4.73 12.38 0.37
C THR A 13 5.91 11.44 0.62
N THR A 14 6.53 10.92 -0.45
CA THR A 14 7.72 10.07 -0.34
C THR A 14 8.84 10.78 0.40
N LYS A 15 9.11 12.04 0.04
CA LYS A 15 10.14 12.85 0.69
C LYS A 15 9.83 13.10 2.16
N GLY A 16 8.62 13.56 2.49
CA GLY A 16 8.24 13.87 3.87
C GLY A 16 8.25 12.64 4.79
N LEU A 17 7.75 11.50 4.30
CA LEU A 17 7.82 10.23 5.04
C LEU A 17 9.26 9.74 5.19
N ALA A 18 10.10 9.83 4.15
CA ALA A 18 11.49 9.40 4.23
C ALA A 18 12.29 10.23 5.25
N GLU A 19 12.06 11.53 5.34
CA GLU A 19 12.65 12.38 6.38
C GLU A 19 12.21 11.91 7.79
N SER A 20 10.91 11.65 7.96
CA SER A 20 10.34 11.16 9.23
C SER A 20 10.90 9.79 9.64
N TYR A 21 11.01 8.83 8.69
CA TYR A 21 11.54 7.51 8.99
C TYR A 21 13.04 7.53 9.30
N ARG A 22 13.80 8.45 8.69
CA ARG A 22 15.21 8.65 9.06
C ARG A 22 15.33 9.11 10.52
N GLU A 23 14.48 10.03 10.95
CA GLU A 23 14.41 10.46 12.34
C GLU A 23 14.02 9.31 13.28
N ILE A 24 12.98 8.54 12.93
CA ILE A 24 12.57 7.35 13.70
C ILE A 24 13.73 6.36 13.89
N LEU A 25 14.48 6.05 12.83
CA LEU A 25 15.66 5.16 12.92
C LEU A 25 16.67 5.69 13.94
N THR A 26 16.92 7.00 13.91
CA THR A 26 17.85 7.63 14.85
C THR A 26 17.32 7.57 16.30
N LEU A 27 16.02 7.82 16.48
CA LEU A 27 15.36 7.80 17.80
C LEU A 27 15.34 6.41 18.44
N ILE A 28 15.29 5.34 17.64
CA ILE A 28 15.36 3.96 18.14
C ILE A 28 16.80 3.46 18.34
N GLY A 29 17.81 4.32 18.14
CA GLY A 29 19.22 4.01 18.36
C GLY A 29 19.93 3.35 17.16
N GLU A 30 19.32 3.36 15.97
CA GLU A 30 19.98 2.89 14.74
C GLU A 30 20.84 3.98 14.10
N ASP A 31 21.92 3.57 13.46
CA ASP A 31 22.71 4.44 12.58
C ASP A 31 22.07 4.50 11.19
N ALA A 32 21.37 5.59 10.88
CA ALA A 32 20.69 5.77 9.60
C ALA A 32 21.64 5.86 8.39
N ASP A 33 22.94 6.10 8.61
CA ASP A 33 23.96 6.19 7.56
C ASP A 33 24.67 4.86 7.29
N ARG A 34 24.38 3.80 8.05
CA ARG A 34 24.92 2.46 7.75
C ARG A 34 24.42 1.95 6.40
N GLU A 35 25.26 1.20 5.69
CA GLU A 35 25.03 0.73 4.31
C GLU A 35 23.62 0.12 4.11
N GLY A 36 23.17 -0.71 5.05
CA GLY A 36 21.86 -1.36 4.98
C GLY A 36 20.64 -0.42 5.18
N LEU A 37 20.83 0.72 5.83
CA LEU A 37 19.76 1.68 6.16
C LEU A 37 19.72 2.92 5.29
N LEU A 38 20.77 3.22 4.53
CA LEU A 38 20.84 4.42 3.69
C LEU A 38 19.61 4.61 2.79
N LYS A 39 19.04 3.50 2.30
CA LYS A 39 17.83 3.48 1.47
C LYS A 39 16.57 3.04 2.21
N THR A 40 16.65 2.67 3.49
CA THR A 40 15.48 2.25 4.28
C THR A 40 14.41 3.34 4.35
N PRO A 41 14.70 4.61 4.65
CA PRO A 41 13.65 5.62 4.76
C PRO A 41 12.83 5.79 3.48
N GLU A 42 13.50 5.78 2.32
CA GLU A 42 12.84 5.83 1.01
C GLU A 42 11.98 4.58 0.76
N ARG A 43 12.49 3.38 1.08
CA ARG A 43 11.75 2.12 0.91
C ARG A 43 10.50 2.08 1.79
N VAL A 44 10.61 2.46 3.07
CA VAL A 44 9.48 2.43 4.01
C VAL A 44 8.44 3.49 3.61
N ALA A 45 8.86 4.68 3.17
CA ALA A 45 7.96 5.71 2.65
C ALA A 45 7.12 5.23 1.46
N LYS A 46 7.74 4.51 0.51
CA LYS A 46 7.02 3.91 -0.64
C LYS A 46 6.12 2.75 -0.20
N ALA A 47 6.59 1.92 0.73
CA ALA A 47 5.79 0.82 1.29
C ALA A 47 4.54 1.35 1.99
N MET A 48 4.64 2.44 2.76
CA MET A 48 3.51 3.01 3.47
C MET A 48 2.45 3.56 2.51
N GLN A 49 2.85 4.27 1.45
CA GLN A 49 1.94 4.69 0.40
C GLN A 49 1.26 3.50 -0.30
N PHE A 50 1.97 2.41 -0.53
CA PHE A 50 1.38 1.20 -1.11
C PHE A 50 0.34 0.55 -0.17
N LEU A 51 0.66 0.45 1.12
CA LEU A 51 -0.24 -0.14 2.12
C LEU A 51 -1.51 0.71 2.34
N THR A 52 -1.44 2.02 2.12
CA THR A 52 -2.57 2.95 2.32
C THR A 52 -3.24 3.42 1.02
N GLN A 53 -2.81 2.93 -0.15
CA GLN A 53 -3.31 3.37 -1.46
C GLN A 53 -4.84 3.20 -1.64
N GLY A 54 -5.46 2.30 -0.89
CA GLY A 54 -6.90 2.05 -0.95
C GLY A 54 -7.77 3.26 -0.60
N GLN A 55 -7.25 4.25 0.15
CA GLN A 55 -8.03 5.45 0.51
C GLN A 55 -8.36 6.35 -0.69
N GLY A 56 -7.64 6.22 -1.81
CA GLY A 56 -7.88 6.99 -3.04
C GLY A 56 -8.71 6.26 -4.10
N HIS A 57 -9.16 5.03 -3.83
CA HIS A 57 -9.85 4.20 -4.83
C HIS A 57 -11.37 4.37 -4.77
N ASP A 58 -12.00 4.53 -5.94
CA ASP A 58 -13.47 4.49 -6.07
C ASP A 58 -13.92 3.04 -6.31
N PRO A 59 -14.68 2.42 -5.38
CA PRO A 59 -15.17 1.06 -5.55
C PRO A 59 -16.08 0.90 -6.78
N VAL A 60 -16.79 1.96 -7.20
CA VAL A 60 -17.65 1.93 -8.39
C VAL A 60 -16.81 1.75 -9.65
N GLU A 61 -15.69 2.45 -9.76
CA GLU A 61 -14.76 2.30 -10.89
C GLU A 61 -14.16 0.89 -10.92
N VAL A 62 -13.87 0.29 -9.75
CA VAL A 62 -13.31 -1.07 -9.65
C VAL A 62 -14.29 -2.13 -10.17
N ILE A 63 -15.59 -1.96 -9.91
CA ILE A 63 -16.62 -2.95 -10.27
C ILE A 63 -17.16 -2.69 -11.70
N ARG A 64 -16.95 -1.50 -12.25
CA ARG A 64 -17.50 -1.11 -13.56
C ARG A 64 -17.02 -2.06 -14.67
N GLY A 65 -17.97 -2.56 -15.46
CA GLY A 65 -17.70 -3.46 -16.59
C GLY A 65 -17.73 -4.95 -16.24
N ALA A 66 -17.90 -5.33 -14.96
CA ALA A 66 -18.01 -6.71 -14.51
C ALA A 66 -19.39 -7.05 -13.92
N ILE A 67 -20.45 -6.37 -14.38
CA ILE A 67 -21.83 -6.59 -13.96
C ILE A 67 -22.58 -7.33 -15.06
N PHE A 68 -23.17 -8.47 -14.72
CA PHE A 68 -23.88 -9.36 -15.65
C PHE A 68 -25.28 -9.70 -15.13
N THR A 69 -26.21 -9.91 -16.05
CA THR A 69 -27.56 -10.35 -15.72
C THR A 69 -27.60 -11.87 -15.72
N GLU A 70 -27.97 -12.48 -14.58
CA GLU A 70 -28.12 -13.93 -14.42
C GLU A 70 -29.50 -14.26 -13.85
N SER A 71 -30.04 -15.44 -14.22
CA SER A 71 -31.35 -15.92 -13.76
C SER A 71 -31.29 -16.76 -12.47
N VAL A 72 -30.07 -17.09 -12.01
CA VAL A 72 -29.81 -17.86 -10.79
C VAL A 72 -30.18 -17.05 -9.56
N GLN A 73 -30.99 -17.64 -8.66
CA GLN A 73 -31.42 -17.03 -7.40
C GLN A 73 -30.81 -17.68 -6.16
N GLU A 74 -29.79 -18.51 -6.34
CA GLU A 74 -29.09 -19.25 -5.28
C GLU A 74 -27.92 -18.44 -4.72
N MET A 75 -27.43 -18.82 -3.53
CA MET A 75 -26.31 -18.16 -2.88
C MET A 75 -25.00 -18.40 -3.64
N VAL A 76 -24.27 -17.31 -3.91
CA VAL A 76 -22.90 -17.36 -4.43
C VAL A 76 -21.92 -17.07 -3.29
N ILE A 77 -20.95 -17.95 -3.08
CA ILE A 77 -19.89 -17.78 -2.08
C ILE A 77 -18.55 -17.66 -2.80
N VAL A 78 -17.85 -16.55 -2.55
CA VAL A 78 -16.43 -16.41 -2.82
C VAL A 78 -15.71 -16.50 -1.48
N LYS A 79 -14.87 -17.51 -1.31
CA LYS A 79 -14.12 -17.78 -0.07
C LYS A 79 -12.63 -17.85 -0.37
N ASP A 80 -11.84 -17.90 0.69
CA ASP A 80 -10.38 -18.03 0.61
C ASP A 80 -9.72 -16.84 -0.14
N VAL A 81 -10.27 -15.64 0.04
CA VAL A 81 -9.69 -14.38 -0.47
C VAL A 81 -8.58 -13.92 0.46
N GLU A 82 -7.34 -13.93 -0.01
CA GLU A 82 -6.21 -13.39 0.73
C GLU A 82 -6.38 -11.88 0.97
N MET A 83 -6.16 -11.45 2.20
CA MET A 83 -6.26 -10.05 2.61
C MET A 83 -5.07 -9.69 3.49
N TYR A 84 -4.48 -8.54 3.18
CA TYR A 84 -3.44 -7.89 3.96
C TYR A 84 -3.93 -6.48 4.29
N SER A 85 -3.78 -6.06 5.54
CA SER A 85 -4.18 -4.74 6.01
C SER A 85 -3.10 -4.18 6.94
N LEU A 86 -3.39 -3.03 7.56
CA LEU A 86 -2.56 -2.40 8.57
C LEU A 86 -3.44 -2.02 9.75
N CYS A 87 -3.07 -2.44 10.96
CA CYS A 87 -3.78 -2.01 12.17
C CYS A 87 -3.52 -0.53 12.44
N GLU A 88 -4.56 0.31 12.40
CA GLU A 88 -4.45 1.76 12.64
C GLU A 88 -3.95 2.15 14.03
N HIS A 89 -4.12 1.29 15.03
CA HIS A 89 -3.70 1.55 16.41
C HIS A 89 -2.19 1.40 16.61
N HIS A 90 -1.55 0.53 15.82
CA HIS A 90 -0.17 0.12 16.04
C HIS A 90 0.72 0.30 14.80
N MET A 91 0.11 0.50 13.63
CA MET A 91 0.78 0.55 12.33
C MET A 91 1.58 -0.73 12.02
N ILE A 92 1.00 -1.89 12.35
CA ILE A 92 1.55 -3.23 12.11
C ILE A 92 0.51 -4.04 11.30
N PRO A 93 0.93 -4.85 10.30
CA PRO A 93 0.03 -5.72 9.55
C PRO A 93 -0.74 -6.73 10.41
#